data_AF-A0A9X2FMM5-F1
#
_entry.id   AF-A0A9X2FMM5-F1
#
_cell.length_a   1.000
_cell.length_b   1.000
_cell.length_c   1.000
_cell.angle_alpha   90.00
_cell.angle_beta   90.00
_cell.angle_gamma   90.00
#
_symmetry.space_group_name_H-M   'P 1'
#
loop_
_entity.id
_entity.type
_entity.pdbx_description
1 polymer ?
#
loop_
_entity_poly.entity_id
_entity_poly.type
_entity_poly.pdbx_seq_one_letter_code
_entity_poly.pdbx_strand_id
1 'polypeptide(L)'
;MVAIIPQFQLSEKTHTGTVALKVANLEAQTDFYSNMIGLHVLSQTVDKSVLGAKDDKTPLLILRKVDNPGFSVKKTGLYHVAFLLPTRKDLGNALIKYVTQKAPIIGASDHGYSEAIYLTDPEGNGIEVYRDKPRELWDIRADGEIPGITVEMDAQGVAEAADNNWQGFPTETKVGHVHLKVADLNKTQDFYTDVLGLSLKTDFGHQAKFFATGGYHHHIGSNIWTGRNIPAMEENDLGLEYYTFFIENNKELDRIEDHLKEIAYEYQKDSENNLWIMDPNGIKIQIQIEDF
;
A
#
# COMPACT_ATOMS: atom_id res chain seq x y z
N MET A 1 6.86 -9.67 -19.48
CA MET A 1 5.81 -10.53 -20.11
C MET A 1 4.76 -9.59 -20.68
N VAL A 2 3.78 -10.06 -21.47
CA VAL A 2 2.73 -9.13 -21.94
C VAL A 2 1.90 -8.67 -20.74
N ALA A 3 1.65 -7.37 -20.62
CA ALA A 3 0.73 -6.83 -19.63
C ALA A 3 -0.68 -7.40 -19.83
N ILE A 4 -1.41 -7.63 -18.74
CA ILE A 4 -2.81 -8.11 -18.79
C ILE A 4 -3.74 -6.94 -18.51
N ILE A 5 -4.60 -6.62 -19.48
CA ILE A 5 -5.67 -5.64 -19.35
C ILE A 5 -7.00 -6.43 -19.28
N PRO A 6 -7.69 -6.46 -18.14
CA PRO A 6 -8.92 -7.25 -17.97
C PRO A 6 -10.11 -6.66 -18.72
N GLN A 7 -11.16 -7.48 -18.91
CA GLN A 7 -12.39 -7.06 -19.59
C GLN A 7 -13.21 -6.06 -18.75
N PHE A 8 -13.43 -6.37 -17.47
CA PHE A 8 -13.87 -5.37 -16.50
C PHE A 8 -12.65 -4.62 -15.99
N GLN A 9 -12.73 -3.29 -15.92
CA GLN A 9 -11.67 -2.43 -15.39
C GLN A 9 -12.27 -1.44 -14.40
N LEU A 10 -11.59 -1.28 -13.26
CA LEU A 10 -11.78 -0.14 -12.37
C LEU A 10 -11.39 1.14 -13.08
N SER A 11 -12.02 2.25 -12.68
CA SER A 11 -11.64 3.59 -13.11
C SER A 11 -10.14 3.84 -12.96
N GLU A 12 -9.56 4.58 -13.91
CA GLU A 12 -8.18 5.08 -13.82
C GLU A 12 -7.94 6.01 -12.61
N LYS A 13 -9.02 6.48 -11.97
CA LYS A 13 -8.98 7.26 -10.73
C LYS A 13 -8.90 6.40 -9.46
N THR A 14 -9.28 5.13 -9.54
CA THR A 14 -9.24 4.23 -8.39
C THR A 14 -7.79 3.99 -7.96
N HIS A 15 -7.47 4.22 -6.69
CA HIS A 15 -6.14 4.02 -6.11
C HIS A 15 -6.22 3.48 -4.68
N THR A 16 -5.09 3.03 -4.12
CA THR A 16 -5.02 2.65 -2.70
C THR A 16 -5.34 3.81 -1.78
N GLY A 17 -6.07 3.50 -0.71
CA GLY A 17 -6.42 4.41 0.38
C GLY A 17 -5.87 3.89 1.70
N THR A 18 -6.65 4.10 2.76
CA THR A 18 -6.32 3.70 4.13
C THR A 18 -5.82 2.26 4.24
N VAL A 19 -4.74 2.05 5.01
CA VAL A 19 -4.31 0.72 5.47
C VAL A 19 -4.65 0.57 6.94
N ALA A 20 -5.18 -0.58 7.34
CA ALA A 20 -5.44 -0.93 8.73
C ALA A 20 -4.50 -2.04 9.22
N LEU A 21 -3.84 -1.84 10.37
CA LEU A 21 -2.96 -2.81 11.01
C LEU A 21 -3.47 -3.18 12.40
N LYS A 22 -3.47 -4.48 12.70
CA LYS A 22 -3.57 -5.03 14.05
C LYS A 22 -2.20 -4.95 14.73
N VAL A 23 -2.15 -4.36 15.92
CA VAL A 23 -0.94 -4.12 16.71
C VAL A 23 -1.08 -4.64 18.13
N ALA A 24 0.01 -5.07 18.77
CA ALA A 24 -0.01 -5.48 20.18
C ALA A 24 0.22 -4.28 21.11
N ASN A 25 1.18 -3.40 20.76
CA ASN A 25 1.48 -2.19 21.51
C ASN A 25 1.12 -0.93 20.71
N LEU A 26 -0.14 -0.50 20.84
CA LEU A 26 -0.68 0.69 20.20
C LEU A 26 0.09 1.97 20.54
N GLU A 27 0.58 2.11 21.78
CA GLU A 27 1.32 3.31 22.22
C GLU A 27 2.66 3.39 21.47
N ALA A 28 3.48 2.34 21.52
CA ALA A 28 4.77 2.28 20.83
C ALA A 28 4.65 2.37 19.30
N GLN A 29 3.58 1.80 18.73
CA GLN A 29 3.33 1.89 17.29
C GLN A 29 2.89 3.30 16.88
N THR A 30 1.94 3.93 17.59
CA THR A 30 1.53 5.31 17.32
C THR A 30 2.69 6.29 17.49
N ASP A 31 3.55 6.11 18.51
CA ASP A 31 4.76 6.90 18.69
C ASP A 31 5.76 6.71 17.54
N PHE A 32 5.93 5.48 17.03
CA PHE A 32 6.81 5.20 15.91
C PHE A 32 6.29 5.82 14.60
N TYR A 33 5.04 5.54 14.23
CA TYR A 33 4.46 6.04 12.98
C TYR A 33 4.34 7.57 12.97
N SER A 34 4.16 8.22 14.13
CA SER A 34 4.12 9.68 14.22
C SER A 34 5.52 10.34 14.33
N ASN A 35 6.32 9.98 15.33
CA ASN A 35 7.57 10.68 15.62
C ASN A 35 8.75 10.26 14.74
N MET A 36 8.80 8.97 14.35
CA MET A 36 9.89 8.42 13.52
C MET A 36 9.52 8.46 12.04
N ILE A 37 8.38 7.89 11.63
CA ILE A 37 7.98 7.82 10.22
C ILE A 37 7.49 9.17 9.70
N GLY A 38 6.68 9.91 10.48
CA GLY A 38 6.29 11.29 10.20
C GLY A 38 4.81 11.55 9.94
N LEU A 39 3.93 10.57 10.16
CA LEU A 39 2.48 10.77 10.07
C LEU A 39 1.97 11.66 11.23
N HIS A 40 0.80 12.25 11.06
CA HIS A 40 0.13 13.04 12.11
C HIS A 40 -1.05 12.26 12.68
N VAL A 41 -1.22 12.27 14.01
CA VAL A 41 -2.35 11.60 14.68
C VAL A 41 -3.62 12.44 14.50
N LEU A 42 -4.57 11.91 13.74
CA LEU A 42 -5.87 12.54 13.47
C LEU A 42 -6.89 12.27 14.58
N SER A 43 -6.86 11.08 15.17
CA SER A 43 -7.63 10.73 16.36
C SER A 43 -7.04 9.50 17.07
N GLN A 44 -7.30 9.37 18.38
CA GLN A 44 -6.82 8.27 19.21
C GLN A 44 -7.83 7.90 20.29
N THR A 45 -7.97 6.61 20.56
CA THR A 45 -8.71 5.99 21.65
C THR A 45 -7.81 4.96 22.36
N VAL A 46 -8.32 4.24 23.36
CA VAL A 46 -7.56 3.21 24.10
C VAL A 46 -7.20 1.98 23.24
N ASP A 47 -7.95 1.77 22.18
CA ASP A 47 -7.97 0.60 21.30
C ASP A 47 -7.60 0.91 19.84
N LYS A 48 -7.60 2.19 19.43
CA LYS A 48 -7.36 2.60 18.04
C LYS A 48 -6.56 3.90 17.95
N SER A 49 -5.72 4.04 16.93
CA SER A 49 -5.15 5.31 16.49
C SER A 49 -5.37 5.47 14.98
N VAL A 50 -5.67 6.68 14.55
CA VAL A 50 -5.87 7.03 13.13
C VAL A 50 -4.86 8.10 12.78
N LEU A 51 -4.05 7.85 11.75
CA LEU A 51 -2.94 8.70 11.35
C LEU A 51 -3.04 9.05 9.85
N GLY A 52 -2.57 10.23 9.48
CA GLY A 52 -2.59 10.74 8.11
C GLY A 52 -1.46 11.75 7.83
N ALA A 53 -1.61 12.49 6.74
CA ALA A 53 -0.70 13.58 6.36
C ALA A 53 -0.87 14.83 7.26
N LYS A 54 0.12 15.73 7.26
CA LYS A 54 0.01 17.02 7.96
C LYS A 54 -1.07 17.89 7.35
N ASP A 55 -1.88 18.52 8.22
CA ASP A 55 -3.00 19.42 7.88
C ASP A 55 -4.08 18.79 6.97
N ASP A 56 -4.04 17.47 6.79
CA ASP A 56 -5.01 16.65 6.06
C ASP A 56 -5.94 15.93 7.05
N LYS A 57 -7.08 15.42 6.55
CA LYS A 57 -8.03 14.60 7.33
C LYS A 57 -8.16 13.16 6.81
N THR A 58 -7.59 12.89 5.64
CA THR A 58 -7.60 11.57 4.99
C THR A 58 -6.80 10.58 5.84
N PRO A 59 -7.42 9.51 6.34
CA PRO A 59 -6.67 8.45 7.01
C PRO A 59 -5.73 7.75 6.02
N LEU A 60 -4.45 7.69 6.34
CA LEU A 60 -3.47 6.89 5.61
C LEU A 60 -3.23 5.56 6.33
N LEU A 61 -3.23 5.59 7.67
CA LEU A 61 -2.96 4.43 8.52
C LEU A 61 -3.94 4.38 9.70
N ILE A 62 -4.54 3.22 9.93
CA ILE A 62 -5.29 2.90 11.15
C ILE A 62 -4.51 1.81 11.90
N LEU A 63 -4.27 2.03 13.18
CA LEU A 63 -3.71 1.05 14.10
C LEU A 63 -4.81 0.62 15.07
N ARG A 64 -5.08 -0.69 15.18
CA ARG A 64 -6.05 -1.27 16.15
C ARG A 64 -5.36 -2.26 17.08
N LYS A 65 -5.56 -2.11 18.38
CA LYS A 65 -4.94 -2.94 19.40
C LYS A 65 -5.59 -4.32 19.47
N VAL A 66 -4.78 -5.37 19.58
CA VAL A 66 -5.21 -6.74 19.87
C VAL A 66 -4.65 -7.17 21.23
N ASP A 67 -5.52 -7.44 22.20
CA ASP A 67 -5.11 -7.79 23.57
C ASP A 67 -4.48 -9.19 23.71
N ASN A 68 -4.76 -10.11 22.78
CA ASN A 68 -4.27 -11.48 22.80
C ASN A 68 -3.69 -11.86 21.42
N PRO A 69 -2.52 -11.30 21.03
CA PRO A 69 -1.97 -11.47 19.69
C PRO A 69 -1.62 -12.93 19.37
N GLY A 70 -1.83 -13.31 18.10
CA GLY A 70 -1.52 -14.64 17.58
C GLY A 70 -0.02 -14.97 17.58
N PHE A 71 0.31 -16.26 17.57
CA PHE A 71 1.70 -16.70 17.47
C PHE A 71 2.28 -16.40 16.08
N SER A 72 3.44 -15.74 16.05
CA SER A 72 4.13 -15.44 14.79
C SER A 72 4.57 -16.71 14.07
N VAL A 73 3.86 -17.03 13.00
CA VAL A 73 4.21 -18.06 12.00
C VAL A 73 4.09 -17.46 10.61
N LYS A 74 4.71 -18.10 9.61
CA LYS A 74 4.67 -17.63 8.22
C LYS A 74 3.24 -17.66 7.67
N LYS A 75 2.65 -16.48 7.47
CA LYS A 75 1.29 -16.24 6.94
C LYS A 75 1.32 -15.24 5.78
N THR A 76 0.20 -15.13 5.06
CA THR A 76 -0.05 -14.07 4.08
C THR A 76 -0.16 -12.69 4.75
N GLY A 77 -0.60 -11.65 4.02
CA GLY A 77 -0.82 -10.30 4.56
C GLY A 77 0.27 -9.31 4.17
N LEU A 78 0.58 -8.33 5.01
CA LEU A 78 1.50 -7.25 4.62
C LEU A 78 2.94 -7.73 4.35
N TYR A 79 3.50 -7.35 3.20
CA TYR A 79 4.94 -7.20 3.05
C TYR A 79 5.33 -5.77 3.44
N HIS A 80 4.77 -4.76 2.77
CA HIS A 80 4.89 -3.36 3.18
C HIS A 80 3.69 -2.47 2.80
N VAL A 81 3.50 -1.38 3.54
CA VAL A 81 2.68 -0.22 3.13
C VAL A 81 3.59 0.86 2.55
N ALA A 82 3.19 1.50 1.44
CA ALA A 82 4.02 2.50 0.77
C ALA A 82 3.39 3.90 0.80
N PHE A 83 4.06 4.82 1.51
CA PHE A 83 3.67 6.23 1.59
C PHE A 83 4.34 7.03 0.47
N LEU A 84 3.52 7.55 -0.45
CA LEU A 84 3.92 8.37 -1.58
C LEU A 84 3.97 9.84 -1.17
N LEU A 85 5.18 10.40 -1.11
CA LEU A 85 5.44 11.81 -0.86
C LEU A 85 5.37 12.62 -2.18
N PRO A 86 4.84 13.85 -2.16
CA PRO A 86 4.57 14.61 -3.39
C PRO A 86 5.81 15.07 -4.16
N THR A 87 6.99 15.20 -3.52
CA THR A 87 8.22 15.65 -4.20
C THR A 87 9.50 14.97 -3.72
N ARG A 88 10.56 15.02 -4.55
CA ARG A 88 11.93 14.57 -4.17
C ARG A 88 12.50 15.36 -2.96
N LYS A 89 12.11 16.63 -2.80
CA LYS A 89 12.50 17.48 -1.66
C LYS A 89 11.95 16.94 -0.35
N ASP A 90 10.72 16.43 -0.36
CA ASP A 90 10.07 15.87 0.83
C ASP A 90 10.63 14.49 1.18
N LEU A 91 10.98 13.67 0.17
CA LEU A 91 11.77 12.45 0.38
C LEU A 91 13.19 12.77 0.91
N GLY A 92 13.82 13.84 0.45
CA GLY A 92 15.09 14.35 0.99
C GLY A 92 15.00 14.76 2.46
N ASN A 93 13.94 15.48 2.81
CA ASN A 93 13.63 15.81 4.21
C ASN A 93 13.45 14.55 5.07
N ALA A 94 12.73 13.53 4.57
CA ALA A 94 12.55 12.24 5.25
C ALA A 94 13.90 11.50 5.40
N LEU A 95 14.72 11.43 4.35
CA LEU A 95 16.04 10.78 4.38
C LEU A 95 16.96 11.39 5.44
N ILE A 96 17.10 12.73 5.45
CA ILE A 96 17.90 13.44 6.45
C ILE A 96 17.37 13.19 7.86
N LYS A 97 16.05 13.18 8.04
CA LYS A 97 15.40 12.88 9.31
C LYS A 97 15.74 11.47 9.82
N TYR A 98 15.53 10.47 8.99
CA TYR A 98 15.69 9.05 9.33
C TYR A 98 17.15 8.71 9.66
N VAL A 99 18.11 9.27 8.90
CA VAL A 99 19.54 9.13 9.20
C VAL A 99 19.90 9.83 10.52
N THR A 100 19.40 11.05 10.76
CA THR A 100 19.69 11.82 11.98
C THR A 100 19.13 11.15 13.24
N GLN A 101 17.91 10.63 13.16
CA GLN A 101 17.23 9.95 14.28
C GLN A 101 17.63 8.46 14.42
N LYS A 102 18.42 7.91 13.50
CA LYS A 102 18.79 6.47 13.42
C LYS A 102 17.57 5.55 13.33
N ALA A 103 16.66 5.90 12.43
CA ALA A 103 15.51 5.08 12.08
C ALA A 103 15.96 3.68 11.60
N PRO A 104 15.11 2.65 11.72
CA PRO A 104 15.40 1.29 11.26
C PRO A 104 15.29 1.16 9.73
N ILE A 105 16.14 1.90 9.00
CA ILE A 105 16.28 1.78 7.55
C ILE A 105 16.87 0.40 7.23
N ILE A 106 16.15 -0.38 6.43
CA ILE A 106 16.55 -1.71 5.96
C ILE A 106 17.05 -1.70 4.50
N GLY A 107 16.81 -0.60 3.77
CA GLY A 107 17.33 -0.38 2.42
C GLY A 107 16.86 0.94 1.81
N ALA A 108 17.37 1.26 0.62
CA ALA A 108 16.85 2.30 -0.27
C ALA A 108 17.10 1.88 -1.72
N SER A 109 16.22 2.24 -2.65
CA SER A 109 16.31 1.81 -4.04
C SER A 109 15.66 2.79 -5.02
N ASP A 110 16.14 2.74 -6.26
CA ASP A 110 15.56 3.37 -7.42
C ASP A 110 14.94 2.26 -8.30
N HIS A 111 13.66 2.42 -8.64
CA HIS A 111 12.87 1.44 -9.40
C HIS A 111 12.64 1.84 -10.86
N GLY A 112 13.31 2.88 -11.34
CA GLY A 112 13.12 3.46 -12.68
C GLY A 112 11.98 4.46 -12.70
N TYR A 113 10.81 4.11 -12.15
CA TYR A 113 9.66 5.01 -11.98
C TYR A 113 9.63 5.75 -10.63
N SER A 114 10.30 5.25 -9.59
CA SER A 114 10.31 5.87 -8.25
C SER A 114 11.68 5.84 -7.56
N GLU A 115 11.80 6.61 -6.48
CA GLU A 115 12.90 6.54 -5.50
C GLU A 115 12.31 6.27 -4.12
N ALA A 116 12.84 5.26 -3.42
CA ALA A 116 12.22 4.67 -2.23
C ALA A 116 13.22 4.43 -1.08
N ILE A 117 12.75 4.63 0.16
CA ILE A 117 13.45 4.28 1.40
C ILE A 117 12.61 3.23 2.13
N TYR A 118 13.25 2.13 2.53
CA TYR A 118 12.61 1.01 3.21
C TYR A 118 12.95 0.99 4.70
N LEU A 119 11.92 0.85 5.54
CA LEU A 119 12.04 0.70 6.99
C LEU A 119 11.20 -0.51 7.46
N THR A 120 11.33 -0.87 8.73
CA THR A 120 10.38 -1.78 9.40
C THR A 120 9.91 -1.19 10.74
N ASP A 121 8.66 -1.46 11.12
CA ASP A 121 8.10 -1.00 12.38
C ASP A 121 8.51 -1.91 13.57
N PRO A 122 8.27 -1.49 14.84
CA PRO A 122 8.61 -2.27 16.03
C PRO A 122 8.00 -3.68 16.12
N GLU A 123 6.98 -4.00 15.33
CA GLU A 123 6.31 -5.32 15.31
C GLU A 123 6.61 -6.11 14.02
N GLY A 124 7.43 -5.56 13.11
CA GLY A 124 7.95 -6.24 11.91
C GLY A 124 7.13 -6.02 10.64
N ASN A 125 6.24 -5.02 10.58
CA ASN A 125 5.65 -4.59 9.31
C ASN A 125 6.69 -3.86 8.47
N GLY A 126 6.72 -4.10 7.16
CA GLY A 126 7.53 -3.30 6.24
C GLY A 126 6.88 -1.95 5.95
N ILE A 127 7.70 -0.93 5.74
CA ILE A 127 7.28 0.41 5.32
C ILE A 127 8.15 0.83 4.15
N GLU A 128 7.52 1.33 3.10
CA GLU A 128 8.17 2.09 2.03
C GLU A 128 7.78 3.56 2.16
N VAL A 129 8.77 4.46 2.06
CA VAL A 129 8.56 5.91 1.98
C VAL A 129 9.25 6.37 0.72
N TYR A 130 8.46 6.81 -0.26
CA TYR A 130 8.94 6.97 -1.63
C TYR A 130 8.37 8.22 -2.30
N ARG A 131 8.90 8.52 -3.48
CA ARG A 131 8.36 9.54 -4.38
C ARG A 131 8.37 9.04 -5.82
N ASP A 132 7.43 9.49 -6.63
CA ASP A 132 7.41 9.24 -8.06
C ASP A 132 8.39 10.14 -8.83
N LYS A 133 9.04 9.56 -9.85
CA LYS A 133 9.75 10.31 -10.88
C LYS A 133 8.73 10.90 -11.87
N PRO A 134 9.06 12.04 -12.53
CA PRO A 134 8.29 12.54 -13.65
C PRO A 134 7.99 11.42 -14.65
N ARG A 135 6.73 11.32 -15.07
CA ARG A 135 6.18 10.18 -15.81
C ARG A 135 6.86 9.95 -17.16
N GLU A 136 7.41 11.01 -17.75
CA GLU A 136 8.23 11.00 -18.96
C GLU A 136 9.59 10.26 -18.81
N LEU A 137 9.98 9.89 -17.58
CA LEU A 137 11.17 9.08 -17.30
C LEU A 137 10.88 7.58 -17.14
N TRP A 138 9.62 7.17 -17.14
CA TRP A 138 9.22 5.77 -16.94
C TRP A 138 9.38 4.97 -18.25
N ASP A 139 9.92 3.75 -18.20
CA ASP A 139 9.79 2.79 -19.32
C ASP A 139 8.32 2.33 -19.37
N ILE A 140 7.53 2.93 -20.26
CA ILE A 140 6.13 2.54 -20.50
C ILE A 140 6.07 1.94 -21.89
N ARG A 141 5.85 0.62 -21.95
CA ARG A 141 5.92 -0.16 -23.17
C ARG A 141 4.61 -0.09 -23.96
N ALA A 142 4.69 -0.42 -25.24
CA ALA A 142 3.57 -0.29 -26.19
C ALA A 142 2.39 -1.25 -25.90
N ASP A 143 2.59 -2.27 -25.07
CA ASP A 143 1.56 -3.18 -24.55
C ASP A 143 1.02 -2.76 -23.16
N GLY A 144 1.61 -1.74 -22.54
CA GLY A 144 1.27 -1.28 -21.19
C GLY A 144 2.11 -1.90 -20.05
N GLU A 145 3.14 -2.69 -20.35
CA GLU A 145 4.12 -3.15 -19.34
C GLU A 145 4.93 -1.94 -18.82
N ILE A 146 5.08 -1.82 -17.51
CA ILE A 146 5.88 -0.78 -16.83
C ILE A 146 6.92 -1.47 -15.93
N PRO A 147 8.04 -1.95 -16.49
CA PRO A 147 9.04 -2.72 -15.78
C PRO A 147 9.73 -1.91 -14.67
N GLY A 148 9.67 -2.43 -13.46
CA GLY A 148 10.56 -1.99 -12.38
C GLY A 148 11.98 -2.51 -12.58
N ILE A 149 12.96 -1.66 -12.31
CA ILE A 149 14.32 -2.09 -11.98
C ILE A 149 14.51 -2.13 -10.45
N THR A 150 15.68 -2.53 -9.99
CA THR A 150 16.12 -2.29 -8.60
C THR A 150 17.60 -1.94 -8.64
N VAL A 151 17.93 -0.67 -8.45
CA VAL A 151 19.31 -0.18 -8.33
C VAL A 151 19.45 0.70 -7.09
N GLU A 152 20.68 1.03 -6.71
CA GLU A 152 20.96 1.91 -5.56
C GLU A 152 20.35 3.30 -5.79
N MET A 153 19.64 3.83 -4.79
CA MET A 153 19.06 5.18 -4.84
C MET A 153 20.17 6.24 -4.79
N ASP A 154 20.01 7.34 -5.54
CA ASP A 154 20.83 8.55 -5.42
C ASP A 154 20.56 9.28 -4.09
N ALA A 155 21.03 8.69 -2.99
CA ALA A 155 20.85 9.21 -1.63
C ALA A 155 21.50 10.60 -1.44
N GLN A 156 22.58 10.88 -2.19
CA GLN A 156 23.23 12.19 -2.20
C GLN A 156 22.29 13.25 -2.81
N GLY A 157 21.84 13.06 -4.05
CA GLY A 157 20.97 14.02 -4.74
C GLY A 157 19.53 14.06 -4.20
N VAL A 158 19.06 13.01 -3.51
CA VAL A 158 17.82 13.04 -2.74
C VAL A 158 18.00 13.93 -1.49
N ALA A 159 19.10 13.80 -0.74
CA ALA A 159 19.39 14.67 0.40
C ALA A 159 19.66 16.13 -0.02
N GLU A 160 20.38 16.36 -1.12
CA GLU A 160 20.64 17.70 -1.67
C GLU A 160 19.38 18.40 -2.19
N ALA A 161 18.31 17.65 -2.49
CA ALA A 161 17.01 18.21 -2.85
C ALA A 161 16.22 18.77 -1.66
N ALA A 162 16.64 18.53 -0.41
CA ALA A 162 15.89 18.86 0.80
C ALA A 162 15.93 20.36 1.18
N ASP A 163 14.83 20.89 1.72
CA ASP A 163 14.78 22.24 2.32
C ASP A 163 15.08 22.24 3.85
N ASN A 164 15.29 21.05 4.43
CA ASN A 164 15.56 20.79 5.85
C ASN A 164 14.42 21.15 6.83
N ASN A 165 13.18 21.30 6.33
CA ASN A 165 12.02 21.71 7.12
C ASN A 165 11.21 20.51 7.68
N TRP A 166 11.69 19.85 8.75
CA TRP A 166 11.04 18.66 9.35
C TRP A 166 9.67 18.97 10.00
N GLN A 167 8.58 18.96 9.22
CA GLN A 167 7.21 19.08 9.75
C GLN A 167 6.42 17.75 9.78
N GLY A 168 6.97 16.68 9.22
CA GLY A 168 6.30 15.37 9.04
C GLY A 168 6.05 15.11 7.57
N PHE A 169 5.17 14.16 7.25
CA PHE A 169 4.68 13.98 5.88
C PHE A 169 3.78 15.16 5.50
N PRO A 170 4.03 15.84 4.36
CA PRO A 170 3.22 16.97 3.93
C PRO A 170 1.82 16.53 3.52
N THR A 171 0.89 17.48 3.45
CA THR A 171 -0.38 17.35 2.72
C THR A 171 -0.12 16.80 1.30
N GLU A 172 -1.12 16.16 0.69
CA GLU A 172 -0.99 15.41 -0.59
C GLU A 172 -0.18 14.10 -0.50
N THR A 173 0.40 13.74 0.67
CA THR A 173 0.94 12.39 0.87
C THR A 173 -0.18 11.35 0.82
N LYS A 174 -0.03 10.31 -0.01
CA LYS A 174 -1.00 9.21 -0.15
C LYS A 174 -0.41 7.85 0.28
N VAL A 175 -1.27 6.85 0.51
CA VAL A 175 -0.86 5.45 0.38
C VAL A 175 -0.80 5.17 -1.12
N GLY A 176 0.40 5.21 -1.70
CA GLY A 176 0.57 5.05 -3.14
C GLY A 176 0.50 3.60 -3.60
N HIS A 177 0.88 2.65 -2.73
CA HIS A 177 0.64 1.22 -2.97
C HIS A 177 0.71 0.36 -1.69
N VAL A 178 0.23 -0.88 -1.80
CA VAL A 178 0.35 -1.91 -0.76
C VAL A 178 1.03 -3.15 -1.35
N HIS A 179 2.08 -3.66 -0.72
CA HIS A 179 2.77 -4.89 -1.13
C HIS A 179 2.36 -6.05 -0.21
N LEU A 180 1.88 -7.14 -0.79
CA LEU A 180 1.32 -8.30 -0.10
C LEU A 180 2.24 -9.54 -0.17
N LYS A 181 2.34 -10.27 0.94
CA LYS A 181 2.79 -11.67 1.00
C LYS A 181 1.61 -12.55 0.61
N VAL A 182 1.73 -13.31 -0.47
CA VAL A 182 0.65 -14.16 -1.00
C VAL A 182 1.05 -15.64 -1.02
N ALA A 183 0.06 -16.53 -1.04
CA ALA A 183 0.29 -17.98 -1.05
C ALA A 183 0.58 -18.53 -2.46
N ASP A 184 0.02 -17.90 -3.50
CA ASP A 184 0.19 -18.26 -4.91
C ASP A 184 0.01 -17.03 -5.84
N LEU A 185 0.95 -16.80 -6.77
CA LEU A 185 0.96 -15.64 -7.68
C LEU A 185 -0.03 -15.73 -8.85
N ASN A 186 -0.56 -16.91 -9.16
CA ASN A 186 -1.53 -17.07 -10.25
C ASN A 186 -2.94 -16.83 -9.71
N LYS A 187 -3.33 -17.51 -8.63
CA LYS A 187 -4.62 -17.21 -7.95
C LYS A 187 -4.75 -15.74 -7.55
N THR A 188 -3.64 -15.14 -7.11
CA THR A 188 -3.56 -13.71 -6.79
C THR A 188 -3.77 -12.85 -8.03
N GLN A 189 -3.11 -13.16 -9.15
CA GLN A 189 -3.31 -12.47 -10.43
C GLN A 189 -4.76 -12.57 -10.88
N ASP A 190 -5.32 -13.78 -10.96
CA ASP A 190 -6.64 -14.03 -11.51
C ASP A 190 -7.74 -13.28 -10.70
N PHE A 191 -7.55 -13.13 -9.38
CA PHE A 191 -8.37 -12.23 -8.57
C PHE A 191 -8.16 -10.74 -8.91
N TYR A 192 -6.91 -10.25 -8.88
CA TYR A 192 -6.66 -8.82 -9.09
C TYR A 192 -6.98 -8.35 -10.53
N THR A 193 -6.89 -9.22 -11.54
CA THR A 193 -7.33 -8.92 -12.91
C THR A 193 -8.83 -9.14 -13.10
N ASP A 194 -9.36 -10.33 -12.84
CA ASP A 194 -10.66 -10.72 -13.38
C ASP A 194 -11.81 -10.46 -12.40
N VAL A 195 -11.55 -10.58 -11.09
CA VAL A 195 -12.52 -10.23 -10.04
C VAL A 195 -12.51 -8.73 -9.77
N LEU A 196 -11.33 -8.14 -9.56
CA LEU A 196 -11.21 -6.74 -9.13
C LEU A 196 -11.08 -5.74 -10.29
N GLY A 197 -10.48 -6.10 -11.42
CA GLY A 197 -10.34 -5.20 -12.58
C GLY A 197 -9.08 -4.32 -12.62
N LEU A 198 -7.97 -4.74 -12.00
CA LEU A 198 -6.65 -4.10 -12.15
C LEU A 198 -5.90 -4.68 -13.36
N SER A 199 -5.10 -3.86 -14.05
CA SER A 199 -4.16 -4.38 -15.06
C SER A 199 -2.90 -4.93 -14.40
N LEU A 200 -2.41 -6.09 -14.84
CA LEU A 200 -1.04 -6.57 -14.53
C LEU A 200 -0.03 -5.70 -15.30
N LYS A 201 0.77 -4.91 -14.59
CA LYS A 201 1.75 -3.96 -15.16
C LYS A 201 3.16 -4.54 -15.27
N THR A 202 3.55 -5.43 -14.35
CA THR A 202 4.82 -6.15 -14.38
C THR A 202 4.65 -7.53 -13.77
N ASP A 203 5.16 -8.54 -14.46
CA ASP A 203 5.32 -9.91 -13.96
C ASP A 203 6.81 -10.20 -13.78
N PHE A 204 7.24 -10.36 -12.52
CA PHE A 204 8.62 -10.69 -12.14
C PHE A 204 8.82 -12.21 -12.02
N GLY A 205 8.13 -12.97 -12.88
CA GLY A 205 8.18 -14.41 -13.02
C GLY A 205 7.69 -15.14 -11.77
N HIS A 206 8.55 -15.97 -11.20
CA HIS A 206 8.21 -16.81 -10.05
C HIS A 206 8.43 -16.12 -8.69
N GLN A 207 8.54 -14.79 -8.65
CA GLN A 207 8.85 -14.03 -7.44
C GLN A 207 7.74 -13.07 -7.02
N ALA A 208 7.33 -12.17 -7.93
CA ALA A 208 6.36 -11.12 -7.65
C ALA A 208 5.55 -10.70 -8.88
N LYS A 209 4.38 -10.11 -8.66
CA LYS A 209 3.51 -9.50 -9.70
C LYS A 209 2.91 -8.18 -9.20
N PHE A 210 2.72 -7.24 -10.12
CA PHE A 210 2.41 -5.83 -9.84
C PHE A 210 1.20 -5.34 -10.64
N PHE A 211 0.21 -4.75 -9.98
CA PHE A 211 -1.13 -4.45 -10.54
C PHE A 211 -1.53 -2.99 -10.31
N ALA A 212 -2.13 -2.34 -11.32
CA ALA A 212 -2.62 -0.96 -11.22
C ALA A 212 -3.82 -0.67 -12.15
N THR A 213 -4.56 0.39 -11.85
CA THR A 213 -5.53 0.99 -12.78
C THR A 213 -4.85 1.96 -13.74
N GLY A 214 -5.53 2.31 -14.83
CA GLY A 214 -5.10 3.33 -15.77
C GLY A 214 -3.65 3.16 -16.24
N GLY A 215 -2.86 4.23 -16.09
CA GLY A 215 -1.45 4.26 -16.48
C GLY A 215 -0.43 4.08 -15.35
N TYR A 216 -0.84 3.78 -14.12
CA TYR A 216 0.05 3.80 -12.94
C TYR A 216 1.00 2.59 -12.87
N HIS A 217 2.11 2.68 -12.11
CA HIS A 217 3.12 1.63 -12.04
C HIS A 217 2.59 0.37 -11.30
N HIS A 218 2.06 0.55 -10.09
CA HIS A 218 1.28 -0.44 -9.34
C HIS A 218 0.61 0.20 -8.13
N HIS A 219 -0.65 -0.17 -7.87
CA HIS A 219 -1.33 0.03 -6.59
C HIS A 219 -1.11 -1.17 -5.66
N ILE A 220 -0.96 -2.37 -6.24
CA ILE A 220 -0.74 -3.62 -5.49
C ILE A 220 0.52 -4.31 -5.99
N GLY A 221 1.47 -4.52 -5.08
CA GLY A 221 2.54 -5.50 -5.26
C GLY A 221 2.15 -6.82 -4.59
N SER A 222 2.59 -7.95 -5.14
CA SER A 222 2.39 -9.27 -4.54
C SER A 222 3.67 -10.10 -4.67
N ASN A 223 4.11 -10.76 -3.61
CA ASN A 223 5.27 -11.65 -3.62
C ASN A 223 5.05 -12.93 -2.82
N ILE A 224 5.87 -13.94 -3.11
CA ILE A 224 5.90 -15.22 -2.39
C ILE A 224 7.21 -15.44 -1.60
N TRP A 225 7.96 -14.38 -1.30
CA TRP A 225 9.29 -14.48 -0.67
C TRP A 225 9.26 -15.12 0.73
N THR A 226 8.13 -14.98 1.45
CA THR A 226 7.89 -15.67 2.72
C THR A 226 7.73 -17.19 2.54
N GLY A 227 7.13 -17.62 1.44
CA GLY A 227 6.87 -19.02 1.09
C GLY A 227 5.66 -19.18 0.16
N ARG A 228 5.51 -20.37 -0.46
CA ARG A 228 4.29 -20.77 -1.18
C ARG A 228 3.37 -21.58 -0.27
N ASN A 229 2.06 -21.56 -0.54
CA ASN A 229 1.04 -22.29 0.23
C ASN A 229 1.09 -22.01 1.75
N ILE A 230 1.50 -20.80 2.13
CA ILE A 230 1.46 -20.33 3.52
C ILE A 230 0.00 -20.02 3.93
N PRO A 231 -0.40 -20.29 5.18
CA PRO A 231 -1.76 -20.04 5.64
C PRO A 231 -2.14 -18.55 5.62
N ALA A 232 -3.45 -18.29 5.57
CA ALA A 232 -4.02 -16.97 5.76
C ALA A 232 -3.77 -16.43 7.18
N MET A 233 -4.00 -15.12 7.36
CA MET A 233 -4.07 -14.52 8.69
C MET A 233 -5.37 -14.92 9.41
N GLU A 234 -5.26 -15.12 10.71
CA GLU A 234 -6.31 -15.37 11.67
C GLU A 234 -6.67 -14.05 12.39
N GLU A 235 -7.84 -14.02 13.04
CA GLU A 235 -8.42 -12.76 13.57
C GLU A 235 -7.47 -12.00 14.51
N ASN A 236 -6.71 -12.71 15.36
CA ASN A 236 -5.80 -12.11 16.33
C ASN A 236 -4.34 -11.93 15.85
N ASP A 237 -3.98 -12.25 14.60
CA ASP A 237 -2.61 -11.99 14.12
C ASP A 237 -2.29 -10.49 14.05
N LEU A 238 -1.01 -10.15 14.19
CA LEU A 238 -0.51 -8.79 13.98
C LEU A 238 -0.23 -8.51 12.49
N GLY A 239 -0.25 -7.23 12.13
CA GLY A 239 -0.11 -6.74 10.76
C GLY A 239 -1.44 -6.47 10.08
N LEU A 240 -1.47 -6.54 8.74
CA LEU A 240 -2.61 -6.12 7.91
C LEU A 240 -3.95 -6.73 8.34
N GLU A 241 -4.92 -5.86 8.61
CA GLU A 241 -6.32 -6.19 8.91
C GLU A 241 -7.16 -6.09 7.63
N TYR A 242 -7.05 -4.94 6.96
CA TYR A 242 -7.55 -4.67 5.61
C TYR A 242 -6.77 -3.51 5.00
N TYR A 243 -6.92 -3.32 3.69
CA TYR A 243 -6.60 -2.05 3.04
C TYR A 243 -7.78 -1.63 2.16
N THR A 244 -7.82 -0.36 1.79
CA THR A 244 -8.94 0.23 1.07
C THR A 244 -8.54 0.64 -0.34
N PHE A 245 -9.47 0.55 -1.30
CA PHE A 245 -9.43 1.29 -2.55
C PHE A 245 -10.39 2.49 -2.45
N PHE A 246 -9.87 3.67 -2.79
CA PHE A 246 -10.67 4.88 -2.99
C PHE A 246 -11.18 4.92 -4.44
N ILE A 247 -12.44 5.30 -4.65
CA ILE A 247 -13.07 5.48 -5.97
C ILE A 247 -13.78 6.84 -6.05
N GLU A 248 -14.06 7.33 -7.27
CA GLU A 248 -14.44 8.74 -7.43
C GLU A 248 -15.92 9.09 -7.19
N ASN A 249 -16.85 8.11 -7.15
CA ASN A 249 -18.28 8.31 -6.87
C ASN A 249 -19.10 7.00 -6.87
N ASN A 250 -20.37 7.11 -6.47
CA ASN A 250 -21.36 6.02 -6.46
C ASN A 250 -21.55 5.31 -7.81
N LYS A 251 -21.39 5.96 -8.97
CA LYS A 251 -21.57 5.27 -10.27
C LYS A 251 -20.48 4.21 -10.50
N GLU A 252 -19.27 4.45 -10.00
CA GLU A 252 -18.20 3.45 -10.03
C GLU A 252 -18.45 2.35 -8.99
N LEU A 253 -18.99 2.71 -7.81
CA LEU A 253 -19.40 1.75 -6.78
C LEU A 253 -20.47 0.77 -7.31
N ASP A 254 -21.49 1.30 -7.98
CA ASP A 254 -22.57 0.53 -8.61
C ASP A 254 -22.01 -0.37 -9.73
N ARG A 255 -21.08 0.12 -10.57
CA ARG A 255 -20.40 -0.68 -11.60
C ARG A 255 -19.63 -1.87 -11.01
N ILE A 256 -18.91 -1.66 -9.90
CA ILE A 256 -18.16 -2.70 -9.22
C ILE A 256 -19.13 -3.72 -8.60
N GLU A 257 -20.20 -3.25 -7.95
CA GLU A 257 -21.19 -4.14 -7.34
C GLU A 257 -21.92 -5.00 -8.39
N ASP A 258 -22.28 -4.42 -9.54
CA ASP A 258 -22.94 -5.15 -10.62
C ASP A 258 -22.00 -6.14 -11.33
N HIS A 259 -20.71 -5.83 -11.49
CA HIS A 259 -19.70 -6.80 -11.95
C HIS A 259 -19.59 -7.99 -11.00
N LEU A 260 -19.45 -7.74 -9.69
CA LEU A 260 -19.37 -8.80 -8.67
C LEU A 260 -20.62 -9.70 -8.66
N LYS A 261 -21.81 -9.15 -8.92
CA LYS A 261 -23.05 -9.93 -9.13
C LYS A 261 -23.00 -10.76 -10.42
N GLU A 262 -22.52 -10.20 -11.53
CA GLU A 262 -22.45 -10.89 -12.83
C GLU A 262 -21.52 -12.11 -12.77
N ILE A 263 -20.36 -11.98 -12.12
CA ILE A 263 -19.42 -13.09 -11.91
C ILE A 263 -19.75 -13.96 -10.67
N ALA A 264 -20.81 -13.62 -9.93
CA ALA A 264 -21.24 -14.27 -8.69
C ALA A 264 -20.15 -14.40 -7.60
N TYR A 265 -19.31 -13.38 -7.43
CA TYR A 265 -18.28 -13.33 -6.38
C TYR A 265 -18.86 -12.86 -5.04
N GLU A 266 -18.39 -13.42 -3.93
CA GLU A 266 -18.88 -13.06 -2.59
C GLU A 266 -18.33 -11.69 -2.14
N TYR A 267 -19.25 -10.78 -1.79
CA TYR A 267 -18.94 -9.50 -1.17
C TYR A 267 -19.94 -9.21 -0.04
N GLN A 268 -19.57 -8.30 0.86
CA GLN A 268 -20.46 -7.72 1.87
C GLN A 268 -20.62 -6.22 1.61
N LYS A 269 -21.68 -5.62 2.14
CA LYS A 269 -21.93 -4.18 2.09
C LYS A 269 -22.23 -3.65 3.48
N ASP A 270 -21.54 -2.61 3.91
CA ASP A 270 -21.69 -2.06 5.26
C ASP A 270 -22.79 -0.97 5.33
N SER A 271 -22.99 -0.42 6.53
CA SER A 271 -23.97 0.65 6.79
C SER A 271 -23.64 2.00 6.13
N GLU A 272 -22.41 2.17 5.65
CA GLU A 272 -21.92 3.35 4.95
C GLU A 272 -21.89 3.13 3.43
N ASN A 273 -22.49 2.02 2.95
CA ASN A 273 -22.60 1.61 1.55
C ASN A 273 -21.26 1.14 0.93
N ASN A 274 -20.19 0.96 1.70
CA ASN A 274 -18.91 0.47 1.20
C ASN A 274 -18.98 -1.02 0.87
N LEU A 275 -18.25 -1.46 -0.16
CA LEU A 275 -18.12 -2.88 -0.51
C LEU A 275 -16.92 -3.49 0.22
N TRP A 276 -17.11 -4.69 0.75
CA TRP A 276 -16.07 -5.47 1.43
C TRP A 276 -15.89 -6.81 0.72
N ILE A 277 -14.65 -7.06 0.27
CA ILE A 277 -14.26 -8.23 -0.53
C ILE A 277 -13.12 -8.95 0.19
N MET A 278 -13.01 -10.26 0.06
CA MET A 278 -11.85 -11.03 0.54
C MET A 278 -11.09 -11.61 -0.65
N ASP A 279 -9.77 -11.46 -0.64
CA ASP A 279 -8.88 -12.02 -1.67
C ASP A 279 -8.56 -13.52 -1.41
N PRO A 280 -7.97 -14.24 -2.39
CA PRO A 280 -7.59 -15.65 -2.24
C PRO A 280 -6.54 -15.96 -1.16
N ASN A 281 -5.99 -14.93 -0.51
CA ASN A 281 -4.98 -15.02 0.55
C ASN A 281 -5.60 -14.73 1.94
N GLY A 282 -6.91 -14.51 2.02
CA GLY A 282 -7.63 -14.18 3.26
C GLY A 282 -7.53 -12.70 3.66
N ILE A 283 -7.12 -11.82 2.74
CA ILE A 283 -6.92 -10.40 2.99
C ILE A 283 -8.22 -9.66 2.67
N LYS A 284 -8.73 -8.90 3.65
CA LYS A 284 -9.91 -8.06 3.50
C LYS A 284 -9.57 -6.80 2.69
N ILE A 285 -10.43 -6.44 1.75
CA ILE A 285 -10.33 -5.25 0.89
C ILE A 285 -11.63 -4.48 1.06
N GLN A 286 -11.53 -3.19 1.40
CA GLN A 286 -12.65 -2.26 1.39
C GLN A 286 -12.63 -1.46 0.08
N ILE A 287 -13.81 -1.14 -0.47
CA ILE A 287 -13.96 -0.19 -1.57
C ILE A 287 -14.92 0.91 -1.11
N GLN A 288 -14.42 2.13 -1.00
CA GLN A 288 -15.16 3.30 -0.54
C GLN A 288 -14.91 4.52 -1.45
N ILE A 289 -15.81 5.49 -1.42
CA ILE A 289 -15.66 6.73 -2.19
C ILE A 289 -14.59 7.63 -1.52
N GLU A 290 -13.80 8.37 -2.29
CA GLU A 290 -12.91 9.41 -1.75
C GLU A 290 -13.77 10.65 -1.41
N ASP A 291 -13.90 10.95 -0.11
CA ASP A 291 -14.58 12.16 0.38
C ASP A 291 -13.65 13.37 0.27
N PHE A 292 -14.12 14.44 -0.38
CA PHE A 292 -13.40 15.71 -0.65
C PHE A 292 -13.97 16.89 0.16
#